data_AF-E4L0D2-F1
#
_entry.id   AF-E4L0D2-F1
#
_cell.length_a   1.000
_cell.length_b   1.000
_cell.length_c   1.000
_cell.angle_alpha   90.00
_cell.angle_beta   90.00
_cell.angle_gamma   90.00
#
_symmetry.space_group_name_H-M   'P 1'
#
loop_
_entity.id
_entity.type
_entity.pdbx_description
1 polymer ?
#
loop_
_entity_poly.entity_id
_entity_poly.type
_entity_poly.pdbx_seq_one_letter_code
_entity_poly.pdbx_strand_id
1 'polypeptide(L)'
;MKKVIFDISPLGSFQFSCETYIIYYREKYGKDIFFYTRKDGKYIKVEDEEELKDLNNRVIVHRDLGPVVEMIPHDLDTRVLPLDEEQEEDEILIGIVERLGERASWKNSNIQVVKV
;
A
#
# COMPACT_ATOMS: atom_id res chain seq x y z
N MET A 1 19.00 7.08 19.04
CA MET A 1 18.17 5.87 18.88
C MET A 1 17.54 5.96 17.52
N LYS A 2 17.73 4.93 16.70
CA LYS A 2 17.17 4.89 15.35
C LYS A 2 15.75 4.31 15.43
N LYS A 3 14.87 4.69 14.52
CA LYS A 3 13.54 4.09 14.39
C LYS A 3 13.49 3.33 13.08
N VAL A 4 12.89 2.15 13.08
CA VAL A 4 12.68 1.34 11.88
C VAL A 4 11.27 0.77 11.87
N ILE A 5 10.74 0.55 10.69
CA ILE A 5 9.48 -0.17 10.48
C ILE A 5 9.78 -1.65 10.48
N PHE A 6 8.95 -2.42 11.20
CA PHE A 6 9.04 -3.86 11.26
C PHE A 6 7.69 -4.46 10.90
N ASP A 7 7.68 -5.47 10.04
CA ASP A 7 6.50 -6.25 9.70
C ASP A 7 6.63 -7.70 10.18
N ILE A 8 5.66 -8.12 10.99
CA ILE A 8 5.45 -9.54 11.30
C ILE A 8 4.43 -10.10 10.29
N SER A 9 4.92 -10.37 9.08
CA SER A 9 4.14 -10.99 8.02
C SER A 9 4.66 -12.40 7.72
N PRO A 10 3.79 -13.42 7.62
CA PRO A 10 4.21 -14.77 7.24
C PRO A 10 4.69 -14.86 5.79
N LEU A 11 4.53 -13.79 4.99
CA LEU A 11 4.86 -13.75 3.57
C LEU A 11 6.20 -13.06 3.27
N GLY A 12 6.94 -12.62 4.30
CA GLY A 12 8.30 -12.07 4.16
C GLY A 12 8.39 -10.75 3.39
N SER A 13 7.29 -10.01 3.28
CA SER A 13 7.24 -8.68 2.66
C SER A 13 6.36 -7.77 3.50
N PHE A 14 6.66 -6.46 3.51
CA PHE A 14 5.87 -5.48 4.24
C PHE A 14 4.45 -5.39 3.64
N GLN A 15 3.46 -5.72 4.44
CA GLN A 15 2.06 -5.75 4.07
C GLN A 15 1.35 -4.52 4.65
N PHE A 16 1.64 -3.35 4.09
CA PHE A 16 0.91 -2.13 4.45
C PHE A 16 -0.52 -2.09 3.90
N SER A 17 -1.38 -1.36 4.60
CA SER A 17 -2.74 -1.05 4.17
C SER A 17 -2.80 -0.11 2.96
N CYS A 18 -3.91 -0.15 2.21
CA CYS A 18 -4.17 0.80 1.13
C CYS A 18 -4.07 2.26 1.62
N GLU A 19 -4.57 2.53 2.84
CA GLU A 19 -4.50 3.86 3.47
C GLU A 19 -3.04 4.34 3.62
N THR A 20 -2.14 3.48 4.08
CA THR A 20 -0.71 3.82 4.18
C THR A 20 -0.13 4.21 2.83
N TYR A 21 -0.41 3.44 1.77
CA TYR A 21 0.07 3.77 0.42
C TYR A 21 -0.46 5.11 -0.07
N ILE A 22 -1.75 5.40 0.15
CA ILE A 22 -2.38 6.67 -0.25
C ILE A 22 -1.66 7.84 0.39
N ILE A 23 -1.50 7.78 1.72
CA ILE A 23 -0.88 8.87 2.48
C ILE A 23 0.59 9.02 2.07
N TYR A 24 1.33 7.92 1.97
CA TYR A 24 2.75 7.96 1.64
C TYR A 24 3.01 8.55 0.25
N TYR A 25 2.26 8.13 -0.76
CA TYR A 25 2.46 8.65 -2.12
C TYR A 25 2.06 10.13 -2.25
N ARG A 26 1.00 10.54 -1.54
CA ARG A 26 0.58 11.93 -1.51
C ARG A 26 1.58 12.82 -0.75
N GLU A 27 2.04 12.39 0.43
CA GLU A 27 2.97 13.17 1.25
C GLU A 27 4.39 13.22 0.66
N LYS A 28 4.91 12.09 0.16
CA LYS A 28 6.29 12.00 -0.34
C LYS A 28 6.47 12.49 -1.77
N TYR A 29 5.50 12.20 -2.65
CA TYR A 29 5.64 12.47 -4.09
C TYR A 29 4.62 13.47 -4.63
N GLY A 30 3.63 13.90 -3.84
CA GLY A 30 2.55 14.74 -4.32
C GLY A 30 1.69 14.07 -5.39
N LYS A 31 1.60 12.73 -5.36
CA LYS A 31 0.90 11.92 -6.37
C LYS A 31 -0.25 11.15 -5.75
N ASP A 32 -1.36 11.11 -6.48
CA ASP A 32 -2.43 10.16 -6.20
C ASP A 32 -2.10 8.81 -6.84
N ILE A 33 -2.63 7.74 -6.24
CA ILE A 33 -2.52 6.36 -6.69
C ILE A 33 -3.91 5.73 -6.70
N PHE A 34 -4.08 4.68 -7.49
CA PHE A 34 -5.38 4.06 -7.72
C PHE A 34 -5.31 2.57 -7.45
N PHE A 35 -6.42 2.03 -6.93
CA PHE A 35 -6.50 0.64 -6.50
C PHE A 35 -7.45 -0.12 -7.40
N TYR A 36 -7.02 -1.33 -7.78
CA TYR A 36 -7.80 -2.26 -8.57
C TYR A 36 -7.82 -3.63 -7.92
N THR A 37 -8.98 -4.27 -7.92
CA THR A 37 -9.13 -5.69 -7.57
C THR A 37 -9.48 -6.50 -8.80
N ARG A 38 -9.09 -7.78 -8.83
CA ARG A 38 -9.40 -8.66 -9.96
C ARG A 38 -10.67 -9.45 -9.67
N LYS A 39 -11.68 -9.29 -10.53
CA LYS A 39 -12.98 -9.98 -10.44
C LYS A 39 -13.45 -10.38 -11.84
N ASP A 40 -13.88 -11.64 -11.98
CA ASP A 40 -14.40 -12.20 -13.23
C ASP A 40 -13.47 -11.98 -14.45
N GLY A 41 -12.16 -12.14 -14.22
CA GLY A 41 -11.13 -11.98 -15.26
C GLY A 41 -10.69 -10.55 -15.53
N LYS A 42 -11.43 -9.54 -15.06
CA LYS A 42 -11.16 -8.11 -15.26
C LYS A 42 -10.62 -7.45 -14.00
N TYR A 43 -10.05 -6.27 -14.15
CA TYR A 43 -9.66 -5.40 -13.04
C TYR A 43 -10.73 -4.32 -12.87
N ILE A 44 -11.21 -4.17 -11.65
CA ILE A 44 -12.24 -3.19 -11.27
C ILE A 44 -11.60 -2.18 -10.33
N LYS A 45 -11.77 -0.89 -10.62
CA LYS A 45 -11.31 0.19 -9.77
C LYS A 45 -12.09 0.18 -8.45
N VAL A 46 -11.40 0.32 -7.33
CA VAL A 46 -11.98 0.38 -6.00
C VAL A 46 -11.72 1.76 -5.42
N GLU A 47 -12.80 2.48 -5.09
CA GLU A 47 -12.74 3.84 -4.55
C GLU A 47 -13.37 3.94 -3.16
N ASP A 48 -14.18 2.95 -2.76
CA ASP A 48 -14.81 2.90 -1.44
C ASP A 48 -13.78 2.55 -0.36
N GLU A 49 -13.68 3.37 0.68
CA GLU A 49 -12.67 3.23 1.74
C GLU A 49 -12.87 1.96 2.58
N GLU A 50 -14.11 1.51 2.78
CA GLU A 50 -14.39 0.28 3.52
C GLU A 50 -14.03 -0.93 2.66
N GLU A 51 -14.37 -0.91 1.36
CA GLU A 51 -13.98 -1.96 0.43
C GLU A 51 -12.45 -2.09 0.32
N LEU A 52 -11.71 -0.97 0.32
CA LEU A 52 -10.24 -0.97 0.30
C LEU A 52 -9.61 -1.67 1.51
N LYS A 53 -10.23 -1.59 2.69
CA LYS A 53 -9.81 -2.34 3.87
C LYS A 53 -10.06 -3.82 3.71
N ASP A 54 -11.08 -4.17 2.92
CA ASP A 54 -11.60 -5.52 2.82
C ASP A 54 -11.15 -6.35 1.60
N LEU A 55 -10.32 -5.79 0.72
CA LEU A 55 -9.84 -6.51 -0.45
C LEU A 55 -9.06 -7.79 -0.10
N ASN A 56 -9.25 -8.83 -0.91
CA ASN A 56 -8.41 -10.04 -0.87
C ASN A 56 -7.12 -9.88 -1.67
N ASN A 57 -7.16 -9.04 -2.71
CA ASN A 57 -6.02 -8.69 -3.54
C ASN A 57 -6.10 -7.23 -3.95
N ARG A 58 -4.95 -6.60 -4.18
CA ARG A 58 -4.86 -5.23 -4.66
C ARG A 58 -3.80 -5.12 -5.74
N VAL A 59 -4.09 -4.34 -6.77
CA VAL A 59 -3.12 -3.81 -7.71
C VAL A 59 -3.15 -2.30 -7.56
N ILE A 60 -1.99 -1.72 -7.31
CA ILE A 60 -1.84 -0.29 -7.09
C ILE A 60 -1.16 0.29 -8.32
N VAL A 61 -1.73 1.35 -8.89
CA VAL A 61 -1.23 1.97 -10.13
C VAL A 61 -1.07 3.49 -9.97
N HIS A 62 -0.19 4.06 -10.79
CA HIS A 62 0.13 5.50 -10.77
C HIS A 62 -0.89 6.39 -11.51
N ARG A 63 -1.79 5.81 -12.30
CA ARG A 63 -2.76 6.54 -13.12
C ARG A 63 -4.11 5.86 -13.09
N ASP A 64 -5.17 6.66 -13.19
CA ASP A 64 -6.52 6.13 -13.36
C ASP A 64 -6.64 5.47 -14.73
N LEU A 65 -6.96 4.18 -14.73
CA LEU A 65 -7.15 3.37 -15.95
C LEU A 65 -8.64 3.29 -16.33
N GLY A 66 -9.53 3.96 -15.59
CA GLY A 66 -10.97 3.87 -15.71
C GLY A 66 -11.57 2.83 -14.76
N PRO A 67 -12.91 2.71 -14.75
CA PRO A 67 -13.63 1.90 -13.77
C PRO A 67 -13.41 0.38 -13.94
N VAL A 68 -13.24 -0.09 -15.17
CA VAL A 68 -13.01 -1.52 -15.49
C VAL A 68 -12.01 -1.63 -16.62
N VAL A 69 -10.98 -2.46 -16.46
CA VAL A 69 -9.98 -2.74 -17.49
C VAL A 69 -9.68 -4.23 -17.60
N GLU A 70 -9.42 -4.70 -18.82
CA GLU A 70 -9.15 -6.12 -19.10
C GLU A 70 -7.76 -6.55 -18.58
N MET A 71 -6.79 -5.63 -18.62
CA MET A 71 -5.41 -5.93 -18.25
C MET A 71 -4.76 -4.69 -17.63
N ILE A 72 -3.98 -4.92 -16.57
CA ILE A 72 -3.06 -3.94 -16.02
C ILE A 72 -1.63 -4.44 -16.29
N PRO A 73 -0.85 -3.73 -17.11
CA PRO A 73 0.55 -4.05 -17.37
C PRO A 73 1.38 -4.27 -16.10
N HIS A 74 2.41 -5.13 -16.17
CA HIS A 74 3.30 -5.47 -15.05
C HIS A 74 4.60 -4.63 -15.07
N ASP A 75 4.58 -3.42 -15.63
CA ASP A 75 5.73 -2.52 -15.66
C ASP A 75 5.70 -1.48 -14.53
N LEU A 76 6.87 -0.88 -14.30
CA LEU A 76 7.13 0.13 -13.26
C LEU A 76 6.48 1.49 -13.57
N ASP A 77 6.20 1.79 -14.84
CA ASP A 77 5.56 3.04 -15.22
C ASP A 77 4.06 3.04 -14.85
N THR A 78 3.47 1.85 -14.86
CA THR A 78 2.06 1.62 -14.53
C THR A 78 1.87 1.32 -13.05
N ARG A 79 2.62 0.37 -12.48
CA ARG A 79 2.37 -0.16 -11.13
C ARG A 79 3.23 0.52 -10.09
N VAL A 80 2.59 0.80 -8.95
CA VAL A 80 3.27 1.17 -7.72
C VAL A 80 4.03 -0.05 -7.19
N LEU A 81 5.33 0.12 -6.93
CA LEU A 81 6.13 -0.88 -6.25
C LEU A 81 5.67 -1.05 -4.79
N PRO A 82 5.72 -2.28 -4.26
CA PRO A 82 5.55 -2.50 -2.83
C PRO A 82 6.55 -1.66 -2.03
N LEU A 83 6.11 -1.13 -0.89
CA LEU A 83 7.01 -0.60 0.13
C LEU A 83 7.64 -1.79 0.86
N ASP A 84 8.95 -1.75 1.06
CA ASP A 84 9.73 -2.85 1.64
C ASP A 84 10.85 -2.34 2.56
N GLU A 85 11.83 -3.20 2.85
CA GLU A 85 12.98 -2.91 3.72
C GLU A 85 13.78 -1.68 3.26
N GLU A 86 13.78 -1.34 1.96
CA GLU A 86 14.47 -0.15 1.47
C GLU A 86 13.85 1.15 2.00
N GLN A 87 12.62 1.11 2.51
CA GLN A 87 11.93 2.26 3.13
C GLN A 87 11.71 2.10 4.64
N GLU A 88 12.31 1.09 5.29
CA GLU A 88 12.07 0.83 6.71
C GLU A 88 12.48 2.00 7.63
N GLU A 89 13.44 2.81 7.18
CA GLU A 89 13.98 3.97 7.88
C GLU A 89 13.44 5.31 7.34
N ASP A 90 12.50 5.27 6.40
CA ASP A 90 11.92 6.49 5.82
C ASP A 90 11.10 7.24 6.88
N GLU A 91 11.50 8.48 7.18
CA GLU A 91 10.88 9.29 8.23
C GLU A 91 9.40 9.62 7.95
N ILE A 92 9.02 9.77 6.67
CA ILE A 92 7.62 10.01 6.29
C ILE A 92 6.82 8.74 6.57
N LEU A 93 7.31 7.59 6.11
CA LEU A 93 6.62 6.31 6.30
C LEU A 93 6.52 5.94 7.78
N ILE A 94 7.59 6.14 8.57
CA ILE A 94 7.59 5.99 10.03
C ILE A 94 6.50 6.86 10.66
N GLY A 95 6.43 8.14 10.29
CA GLY A 95 5.41 9.06 10.80
C GLY A 95 3.98 8.64 10.41
N ILE A 96 3.79 8.02 9.25
CA ILE A 96 2.49 7.45 8.85
C ILE A 96 2.13 6.26 9.73
N VAL A 97 3.06 5.31 9.93
CA VAL A 97 2.82 4.13 10.76
C VAL A 97 2.50 4.52 12.20
N GLU A 98 3.25 5.46 12.79
CA GLU A 98 2.97 5.95 14.15
C GLU A 98 1.60 6.63 14.27
N ARG A 99 1.15 7.37 13.23
CA ARG A 99 -0.17 8.03 13.20
C ARG A 99 -1.33 7.05 13.02
N LEU A 100 -1.16 6.04 12.16
CA LEU A 100 -2.21 5.09 11.82
C LEU A 100 -2.33 3.94 12.84
N GLY A 101 -1.23 3.56 13.50
CA GLY A 101 -1.19 2.40 14.39
C GLY A 101 -1.56 1.13 13.63
N GLU A 102 -2.50 0.35 14.18
CA GLU A 102 -2.98 -0.90 13.57
C GLU A 102 -3.51 -0.73 12.14
N ARG A 103 -4.08 0.44 11.82
CA ARG A 103 -4.60 0.75 10.47
C ARG A 103 -3.51 0.85 9.41
N ALA A 104 -2.24 0.92 9.81
CA ALA A 104 -1.12 0.87 8.88
C ALA A 104 -0.97 -0.52 8.24
N SER A 105 -1.49 -1.57 8.88
CA SER A 105 -1.30 -2.97 8.53
C SER A 105 -2.38 -3.49 7.59
N TRP A 106 -2.00 -4.44 6.73
CA TRP A 106 -2.94 -5.30 6.03
C TRP A 106 -3.49 -6.39 6.97
N LYS A 107 -4.57 -7.05 6.55
CA LYS A 107 -5.36 -8.02 7.33
C LYS A 107 -4.57 -9.10 8.09
N ASN A 108 -3.38 -9.46 7.62
CA ASN A 108 -2.55 -10.54 8.17
C ASN A 108 -1.12 -10.10 8.50
N SER A 109 -0.96 -8.82 8.87
CA SER A 109 0.32 -8.21 9.16
C SER A 109 0.24 -7.36 10.42
N ASN A 110 1.40 -7.10 11.00
CA ASN A 110 1.53 -6.24 12.17
C ASN A 110 2.71 -5.28 11.94
N ILE A 111 2.43 -4.23 11.19
CA ILE A 111 3.34 -3.13 10.92
C ILE A 111 3.47 -2.28 12.19
N GLN A 112 4.71 -2.09 12.64
CA GLN A 112 5.01 -1.27 13.80
C GLN A 112 6.34 -0.55 13.66
N VAL A 113 6.50 0.54 14.40
CA VAL A 113 7.78 1.24 14.53
C VAL A 113 8.47 0.78 15.80
N VAL A 114 9.69 0.28 15.67
CA VAL A 114 10.55 -0.12 16.79
C VAL A 114 11.73 0.83 16.94
N LYS A 115 12.23 0.97 18.17
CA LYS A 115 13.44 1.74 18.47
C LYS A 115 14.63 0.79 18.57
N VAL A 116 15.69 1.10 17.83
CA VAL A 116 16.98 0.39 17.78
C VAL A 116 18.12 1.27 18.29
#